data_AF-A0A955DVY4-F1
#
_entry.id   AF-A0A955DVY4-F1
#
_cell.length_a   1.000
_cell.length_b   1.000
_cell.length_c   1.000
_cell.angle_alpha   90.00
_cell.angle_beta   90.00
_cell.angle_gamma   90.00
#
_symmetry.space_group_name_H-M   'P 1'
#
loop_
_entity.id
_entity.type
_entity.pdbx_description
1 polymer ?
#
loop_
_entity_poly.entity_id
_entity_poly.type
_entity_poly.pdbx_seq_one_letter_code
_entity_poly.pdbx_strand_id
1 'polypeptide(L)'
;MNEQEFQARLSELIGQINELPEGQRDKLEKLAEETKSRHNKMRRTIGELQESLDHLRLSVKYLVFDLEATRRENQYLRKLIDNHAGPEGEGAD
;
A
#
# COMPACT_ATOMS: atom_id res chain seq x y z
N MET A 1 -14.38 12.77 -6.84
CA MET A 1 -15.55 12.16 -7.50
C MET A 1 -15.68 10.74 -6.97
N ASN A 2 -16.80 10.42 -6.33
CA ASN A 2 -17.08 9.07 -5.82
C ASN A 2 -17.35 8.13 -7.01
N GLU A 3 -16.98 6.85 -6.90
CA GLU A 3 -17.32 5.80 -7.88
C GLU A 3 -18.81 5.81 -8.27
N GLN A 4 -19.70 6.01 -7.31
CA GLN A 4 -21.14 6.10 -7.55
C GLN A 4 -21.51 7.31 -8.42
N GLU A 5 -20.86 8.46 -8.24
CA GLU A 5 -21.08 9.62 -9.10
C GLU A 5 -20.55 9.37 -10.51
N PHE A 6 -19.39 8.71 -10.65
CA PHE A 6 -18.83 8.36 -11.95
C PHE A 6 -19.75 7.41 -12.72
N GLN A 7 -20.20 6.34 -12.07
CA GLN A 7 -21.12 5.37 -12.68
C GLN A 7 -22.45 6.01 -13.05
N ALA A 8 -23.00 6.88 -12.21
CA ALA A 8 -24.24 7.60 -12.48
C ALA A 8 -24.12 8.49 -13.73
N ARG A 9 -23.07 9.32 -13.81
CA ARG A 9 -22.84 10.20 -14.97
C ARG A 9 -22.51 9.43 -16.24
N LEU A 10 -21.78 8.32 -16.14
CA LEU A 10 -21.49 7.46 -17.29
C LEU A 10 -22.76 6.79 -17.82
N SER A 11 -23.65 6.35 -16.92
CA SER A 11 -24.92 5.74 -17.30
C SER A 11 -25.85 6.76 -17.96
N GLU A 12 -25.88 7.99 -17.44
CA GLU A 12 -26.60 9.11 -18.04
C GLU A 12 -26.06 9.45 -19.45
N LEU A 13 -24.74 9.52 -19.61
CA LEU A 13 -24.09 9.77 -20.89
C LEU A 13 -24.41 8.68 -21.92
N ILE A 14 -24.36 7.41 -21.52
CA ILE A 14 -24.74 6.27 -22.39
C ILE A 14 -26.22 6.36 -22.78
N GLY A 15 -27.10 6.74 -21.85
CA GLY A 15 -28.51 7.00 -22.13
C GLY A 15 -28.71 8.07 -23.21
N GLN A 16 -28.01 9.20 -23.10
CA GLN A 16 -28.06 10.28 -24.10
C GLN A 16 -27.50 9.87 -25.46
N ILE A 17 -26.46 9.04 -25.50
CA ILE A 17 -25.92 8.49 -26.77
C ILE A 17 -26.98 7.65 -27.50
N ASN A 18 -27.80 6.89 -26.76
CA ASN A 18 -28.87 6.08 -27.32
C ASN A 18 -30.05 6.88 -27.89
N GLU A 19 -30.10 8.21 -27.70
CA GLU A 19 -31.11 9.08 -28.30
C GLU A 19 -30.64 9.72 -29.62
N LEU A 20 -29.33 9.67 -29.93
CA LEU A 20 -28.76 10.27 -31.14
C LEU A 20 -29.08 9.48 -32.43
N PRO A 21 -29.04 10.07 -33.63
CA PRO A 21 -29.19 9.32 -34.88
C PRO A 21 -28.06 8.27 -35.08
N GLU A 22 -28.38 7.13 -35.69
CA GLU A 22 -27.47 5.94 -35.79
C GLU A 22 -26.07 6.26 -36.33
N GLY A 23 -25.93 7.23 -37.23
CA GLY A 23 -24.63 7.61 -37.82
C GLY A 23 -23.61 8.23 -36.85
N GLN A 24 -24.00 8.63 -35.64
CA GLN A 24 -23.11 9.23 -34.63
C GLN A 24 -22.94 8.40 -33.35
N ARG A 25 -23.73 7.33 -33.16
CA ARG A 25 -23.71 6.50 -31.93
C ARG A 25 -22.41 5.70 -31.76
N ASP A 26 -22.01 4.98 -32.80
CA ASP A 26 -20.89 4.02 -32.74
C ASP A 26 -19.58 4.59 -32.18
N LYS A 27 -19.23 5.83 -32.57
CA LYS A 27 -17.98 6.47 -32.11
C LYS A 27 -18.06 6.86 -30.64
N LEU A 28 -19.19 7.37 -30.19
CA LEU A 28 -19.40 7.82 -28.81
C LEU A 28 -19.53 6.62 -27.86
N GLU A 29 -20.21 5.57 -28.29
CA GLU A 29 -20.34 4.33 -27.52
C GLU A 29 -18.99 3.65 -27.31
N LYS A 30 -18.15 3.57 -28.37
CA LYS A 30 -16.76 3.10 -28.24
C LYS A 30 -15.95 3.93 -27.26
N LEU A 31 -16.06 5.26 -27.33
CA LEU A 31 -15.31 6.16 -26.44
C LEU A 31 -15.77 6.03 -24.98
N ALA A 32 -17.07 5.87 -24.74
CA ALA A 32 -17.63 5.65 -23.41
C ALA A 32 -17.12 4.33 -22.82
N GLU A 33 -17.13 3.24 -23.60
CA GLU A 33 -16.66 1.93 -23.15
C GLU A 33 -15.15 1.92 -22.91
N GLU A 34 -14.36 2.56 -23.78
CA GLU A 34 -12.92 2.74 -23.54
C GLU A 34 -12.64 3.51 -22.24
N THR A 35 -13.40 4.58 -21.98
CA THR A 35 -13.25 5.40 -20.77
C THR A 35 -13.58 4.59 -19.53
N LYS A 36 -14.67 3.80 -19.57
CA LYS A 36 -15.05 2.87 -18.50
C LYS A 36 -13.97 1.83 -18.23
N SER A 37 -13.43 1.23 -19.29
CA SER A 37 -12.35 0.23 -19.20
C SER A 37 -11.09 0.82 -18.58
N ARG A 38 -10.67 2.02 -19.01
CA ARG A 38 -9.51 2.72 -18.45
C ARG A 38 -9.71 3.07 -16.97
N HIS A 39 -10.89 3.56 -16.60
CA HIS A 39 -11.23 3.87 -15.21
C HIS A 39 -11.18 2.63 -14.33
N ASN A 40 -11.77 1.52 -14.79
CA ASN A 40 -11.73 0.24 -14.06
C ASN A 40 -10.31 -0.29 -13.86
N LYS A 41 -9.47 -0.22 -14.90
CA LYS A 41 -8.05 -0.60 -14.80
C LYS A 41 -7.30 0.26 -13.79
N MET A 42 -7.47 1.58 -13.87
CA MET A 42 -6.86 2.51 -12.94
C MET A 42 -7.27 2.22 -11.49
N ARG A 43 -8.57 1.99 -11.25
CA ARG A 43 -9.10 1.65 -9.93
C ARG A 43 -8.46 0.37 -9.38
N ARG A 44 -8.34 -0.66 -10.22
CA ARG A 44 -7.69 -1.92 -9.85
C ARG A 44 -6.23 -1.70 -9.46
N THR A 45 -5.47 -0.98 -10.28
CA THR A 45 -4.05 -0.69 -10.00
C THR A 45 -3.87 0.12 -8.72
N ILE A 46 -4.75 1.09 -8.46
CA ILE A 46 -4.72 1.84 -7.19
C ILE A 46 -4.99 0.92 -6.00
N GLY A 47 -5.95 -0.01 -6.12
CA GLY A 47 -6.22 -1.01 -5.08
C GLY A 47 -5.00 -1.89 -4.80
N GLU A 48 -4.38 -2.44 -5.85
CA GLU A 48 -3.16 -3.28 -5.74
C GLU A 48 -1.98 -2.49 -5.12
N LEU A 49 -1.84 -1.20 -5.43
CA LEU A 49 -0.85 -0.33 -4.81
C LEU A 49 -1.14 -0.06 -3.33
N GLN A 50 -2.41 0.12 -2.95
CA GLN A 50 -2.82 0.30 -1.56
C GLN A 50 -2.51 -0.95 -0.74
N GLU A 51 -2.86 -2.15 -1.24
CA GLU A 51 -2.52 -3.41 -0.60
C GLU A 51 -1.00 -3.60 -0.43
N SER A 52 -0.23 -3.23 -1.46
CA SER A 52 1.24 -3.29 -1.41
C SER A 52 1.82 -2.34 -0.36
N LEU A 53 1.26 -1.12 -0.24
CA LEU A 53 1.67 -0.15 0.78
C LEU A 53 1.30 -0.61 2.19
N ASP A 54 0.13 -1.22 2.38
CA ASP A 54 -0.27 -1.78 3.66
C ASP A 54 0.64 -2.94 4.08
N HIS A 55 1.00 -3.81 3.13
CA HIS A 55 1.97 -4.88 3.36
C HIS A 55 3.35 -4.33 3.72
N LEU A 56 3.84 -3.33 2.99
CA LEU A 56 5.11 -2.67 3.29
C LEU A 56 5.09 -2.01 4.67
N ARG A 57 4.00 -1.32 5.01
CA ARG A 57 3.83 -0.67 6.31
C ARG A 57 3.90 -1.69 7.46
N LEU A 58 3.28 -2.85 7.29
CA LEU A 58 3.35 -3.94 8.25
C LEU A 58 4.79 -4.48 8.38
N SER A 59 5.44 -4.71 7.24
CA SER A 59 6.83 -5.19 7.19
C SER A 59 7.80 -4.25 7.90
N VAL A 60 7.65 -2.94 7.71
CA VAL A 60 8.44 -1.93 8.41
C VAL A 60 8.18 -1.96 9.92
N LYS A 61 6.93 -2.15 10.37
CA LYS A 61 6.64 -2.29 11.81
C LYS A 61 7.38 -3.48 12.42
N TYR A 62 7.41 -4.62 11.74
CA TYR A 62 8.14 -5.79 12.20
C TYR A 62 9.64 -5.56 12.24
N LEU A 63 10.22 -4.98 11.19
CA LEU A 63 11.65 -4.65 11.15
C LEU A 63 12.07 -3.73 12.30
N VAL A 64 11.28 -2.71 12.60
CA VAL A 64 11.56 -1.79 13.72
C VAL A 64 11.44 -2.51 15.06
N PHE A 65 10.45 -3.40 15.21
CA PHE A 65 10.28 -4.19 16.43
C PHE A 65 11.47 -5.13 16.67
N ASP A 66 11.89 -5.86 15.64
CA ASP A 66 13.02 -6.78 15.71
C ASP A 66 14.35 -6.03 15.97
N LEU A 67 14.51 -4.85 15.36
CA LEU A 67 15.66 -3.98 15.63
C LEU A 67 15.71 -3.54 17.10
N GLU A 68 14.58 -3.14 17.68
CA GLU A 68 14.52 -2.77 19.11
C GLU A 68 14.78 -3.97 20.03
N ALA A 69 14.30 -5.16 19.68
CA ALA A 69 14.57 -6.39 20.43
C ALA A 69 16.07 -6.72 20.45
N THR A 70 16.71 -6.74 19.26
CA THR A 70 18.15 -7.00 19.13
C THR A 70 19.01 -5.92 19.80
N ARG A 71 18.58 -4.65 19.76
CA ARG A 71 19.26 -3.55 20.47
C ARG A 71 19.22 -3.74 21.99
N ARG A 72 18.06 -4.13 22.55
CA ARG A 72 17.92 -4.41 23.99
C ARG A 72 18.75 -5.61 24.41
N GLU A 73 18.73 -6.67 23.62
CA GLU A 73 19.53 -7.87 23.86
C GLU A 73 21.03 -7.54 23.85
N ASN A 74 21.53 -6.79 22.86
CA ASN A 74 22.93 -6.37 22.81
C ASN A 74 23.32 -5.56 24.05
N GLN A 75 22.47 -4.64 24.48
CA GLN A 75 22.71 -3.85 25.69
C GLN A 75 22.76 -4.72 26.95
N TYR A 76 21.87 -5.71 27.07
CA TYR A 76 21.87 -6.65 28.18
C TYR A 76 23.14 -7.52 28.21
N LEU A 77 23.55 -8.05 27.07
CA LEU A 77 24.77 -8.85 26.94
C LEU A 77 26.04 -8.06 27.28
N ARG A 78 26.13 -6.79 26.83
CA ARG A 78 27.25 -5.90 27.20
C ARG A 78 27.35 -5.69 28.70
N LYS A 79 26.22 -5.42 29.37
CA LYS A 79 26.18 -5.28 30.84
C LYS A 79 26.63 -6.54 31.57
N LEU A 80 26.26 -7.73 31.07
CA LEU A 80 26.72 -9.00 31.63
C LEU A 80 28.24 -9.16 31.53
N ILE A 81 28.82 -8.81 30.37
CA ILE A 81 30.28 -8.85 30.17
C ILE A 81 30.98 -7.84 31.08
N ASP A 82 30.50 -6.60 31.14
CA ASP A 82 31.09 -5.55 31.98
C ASP A 82 31.06 -5.96 33.47
N ASN A 83 29.98 -6.58 33.93
CA ASN A 83 29.85 -7.08 35.29
C ASN A 83 30.76 -8.30 35.58
N HIS A 84 30.99 -9.16 34.59
CA HIS A 84 31.93 -10.29 34.71
C HIS A 84 33.40 -9.87 34.56
N ALA A 85 33.70 -8.73 33.95
CA ALA A 85 35.04 -8.17 33.80
C ALA A 85 35.53 -7.38 35.05
N GLY A 86 34.73 -7.31 36.13
CA GLY A 86 35.17 -6.89 37.47
C GLY A 86 36.07 -7.95 38.13
N PRO A 87 36.95 -7.57 39.09
CA PRO A 87 38.33 -8.05 39.17
C PRO A 87 38.46 -9.51 39.62
N GLU A 88 38.59 -10.44 38.67
CA GLU A 88 39.28 -11.72 38.89
C GLU A 88 40.80 -11.57 38.68
N GLY A 89 41.39 -10.49 39.20
CA GLY A 89 42.79 -10.12 38.96
C GLY A 89 43.55 -9.53 40.15
N GLU A 90 43.01 -9.59 41.37
CA GLU A 90 43.76 -9.27 42.59
C GLU A 90 43.79 -10.50 43.50
N GLY A 91 44.77 -11.35 43.25
CA GLY A 91 45.05 -12.57 44.00
C GLY A 91 46.43 -13.10 43.66
N ALA A 92 47.46 -12.34 44.01
CA ALA A 92 48.84 -12.83 44.16
C ALA A 92 49.67 -11.86 45.00
N ASP A 93 49.48 -11.90 46.32
CA ASP A 93 50.57 -11.76 47.32
C ASP A 93 50.23 -12.64 48.53
#